data_AF-A0AAV9QC59-F1
#
_entry.id   AF-A0AAV9QC59-F1
#
_cell.length_a   1.000
_cell.length_b   1.000
_cell.length_c   1.000
_cell.angle_alpha   90.00
_cell.angle_beta   90.00
_cell.angle_gamma   90.00
#
_symmetry.space_group_name_H-M   'P 1'
#
loop_
_entity.id
_entity.type
_entity.pdbx_description
1 polymer ?
#
loop_
_entity_poly.entity_id
_entity_poly.type
_entity_poly.pdbx_seq_one_letter_code
_entity_poly.pdbx_strand_id
1 'polypeptide(L)'
;MTAAQQYYELYRGSSIGEALIDTIDDLINDGRIEPQLAMKILANFDRSIADTLAEKVKSRLTFKVGQTLSCVSREILRSIQGHLETYRFCDDVWTFLVKNVKFKSDGGQEFHADKVKIVSCNSKKPGEP
;
A
#
# COMPACT_ATOMS: atom_id res chain seq x y z
N MET A 1 5.56 2.49 -30.65
CA MET A 1 6.31 2.67 -29.39
C MET A 1 5.41 2.18 -28.27
N THR A 2 5.58 0.95 -27.82
CA THR A 2 4.76 0.35 -26.76
C THR A 2 5.03 1.11 -25.47
N ALA A 3 4.02 1.77 -24.92
CA ALA A 3 4.10 2.36 -23.59
C ALA A 3 4.59 1.26 -22.64
N ALA A 4 5.77 1.46 -22.04
CA ALA A 4 6.25 0.57 -21.01
C ALA A 4 5.16 0.56 -19.93
N GLN A 5 4.53 -0.59 -19.72
CA GLN A 5 3.53 -0.73 -18.68
C GLN A 5 4.27 -0.54 -17.35
N GLN A 6 4.21 0.68 -16.83
CA GLN A 6 4.99 1.09 -15.68
C GLN A 6 4.21 0.62 -14.45
N TYR A 7 4.60 -0.55 -13.96
CA TYR A 7 4.09 -1.08 -12.70
C TYR A 7 4.53 -0.16 -11.57
N TYR A 8 3.66 0.02 -10.58
CA TYR A 8 4.00 0.83 -9.42
C TYR A 8 5.09 0.13 -8.59
N GLU A 9 6.14 0.86 -8.26
CA GLU A 9 7.19 0.40 -7.34
C GLU A 9 6.74 0.44 -5.87
N LEU A 10 5.45 0.74 -5.61
CA LEU A 10 4.86 0.84 -4.27
C LEU A 10 5.11 -0.40 -3.43
N TYR A 11 5.02 -1.59 -4.05
CA TYR A 11 5.17 -2.87 -3.35
C TYR A 11 6.62 -3.20 -2.99
N ARG A 12 7.60 -2.44 -3.47
CA ARG A 12 8.99 -2.60 -3.02
C ARG A 12 9.17 -2.21 -1.56
N GLY A 13 8.34 -1.29 -1.02
CA GLY A 13 8.29 -0.96 0.40
C GLY A 13 7.42 -1.90 1.25
N SER A 14 7.00 -3.04 0.69
CA SER A 14 6.38 -4.12 1.48
C SER A 14 7.46 -5.00 2.09
N SER A 15 7.16 -5.72 3.16
CA SER A 15 8.16 -6.57 3.84
C SER A 15 8.82 -7.60 2.91
N ILE A 16 8.11 -8.10 1.90
CA ILE A 16 8.69 -8.99 0.88
C ILE A 16 9.57 -8.23 -0.12
N GLY A 17 9.21 -7.01 -0.47
CA GLY A 17 10.00 -6.14 -1.34
C GLY A 17 11.29 -5.67 -0.66
N GLU A 18 11.21 -5.27 0.61
CA GLU A 18 12.37 -4.88 1.43
C GLU A 18 13.34 -6.06 1.57
N ALA A 19 12.86 -7.24 1.96
CA ALA A 19 13.70 -8.44 2.07
C ALA A 19 14.38 -8.82 0.74
N LEU A 20 13.70 -8.62 -0.40
CA LEU A 20 14.28 -8.84 -1.72
C LEU A 20 15.39 -7.82 -2.02
N ILE A 21 15.16 -6.54 -1.72
CA ILE A 21 16.14 -5.47 -1.93
C ILE A 21 17.37 -5.72 -1.05
N ASP A 22 17.18 -6.01 0.24
CA ASP A 22 18.27 -6.31 1.17
C ASP A 22 19.14 -7.45 0.64
N THR A 23 18.51 -8.54 0.16
CA THR A 23 19.24 -9.68 -0.43
C THR A 23 19.99 -9.30 -1.71
N ILE A 24 19.40 -8.46 -2.55
CA ILE A 24 20.03 -7.98 -3.79
C ILE A 24 21.23 -7.10 -3.46
N ASP A 25 21.11 -6.20 -2.48
CA ASP A 25 22.18 -5.31 -2.06
C ASP A 25 23.36 -6.08 -1.50
N ASP A 26 23.13 -7.12 -0.69
CA ASP A 26 24.18 -8.02 -0.23
C ASP A 26 24.93 -8.69 -1.40
N LEU A 27 24.19 -9.15 -2.43
CA LEU A 27 24.79 -9.77 -3.61
C LEU A 27 25.56 -8.78 -4.50
N ILE A 28 25.18 -7.50 -4.51
CA ILE A 28 25.92 -6.44 -5.17
C ILE A 28 27.20 -6.14 -4.39
N ASN A 29 27.12 -6.05 -3.07
CA ASN A 29 28.28 -5.81 -2.20
C ASN A 29 29.33 -6.92 -2.30
N ASP A 30 28.88 -8.18 -2.44
CA ASP A 30 29.75 -9.33 -2.69
C ASP A 30 30.31 -9.38 -4.13
N GLY A 31 29.91 -8.46 -5.01
CA GLY A 31 30.32 -8.43 -6.42
C GLY A 31 29.76 -9.58 -7.26
N ARG A 32 28.71 -10.26 -6.78
CA ARG A 32 28.09 -11.41 -7.45
C ARG A 32 27.04 -11.00 -8.48
N ILE A 33 26.44 -9.83 -8.30
CA ILE A 33 25.41 -9.28 -9.18
C ILE A 33 25.78 -7.85 -9.58
N GLU A 34 25.65 -7.53 -10.87
CA GLU A 34 25.80 -6.17 -11.37
C GLU A 34 24.52 -5.35 -11.08
N PRO A 35 24.63 -4.05 -10.71
CA PRO A 35 23.47 -3.20 -10.44
C PRO A 35 22.43 -3.15 -11.57
N GLN A 36 22.87 -3.28 -12.83
CA GLN A 36 21.96 -3.32 -13.98
C GLN A 36 21.06 -4.56 -13.98
N LEU A 37 21.56 -5.70 -13.51
CA LEU A 37 20.78 -6.93 -13.39
C LEU A 37 19.78 -6.83 -12.23
N ALA A 38 20.19 -6.23 -11.11
CA ALA A 38 19.32 -5.96 -9.97
C ALA A 38 18.07 -5.15 -10.36
N MET A 39 18.24 -4.08 -11.15
CA MET A 39 17.11 -3.30 -11.67
C MET A 39 16.13 -4.14 -12.50
N LYS A 40 16.62 -5.11 -13.28
CA LYS A 40 15.75 -6.02 -14.06
C LYS A 40 14.98 -6.98 -13.16
N ILE A 41 15.61 -7.46 -12.08
CA ILE A 41 14.95 -8.33 -11.09
C ILE A 41 13.82 -7.56 -10.40
N LEU A 42 14.07 -6.32 -9.98
CA LEU A 42 13.06 -5.47 -9.35
C LEU A 42 11.90 -5.15 -10.30
N ALA A 43 12.19 -4.83 -11.57
CA ALA A 43 11.15 -4.63 -12.57
C ALA A 43 10.27 -5.89 -12.79
N ASN A 44 10.87 -7.07 -12.72
CA ASN A 44 10.11 -8.33 -12.80
C ASN A 44 9.28 -8.58 -11.52
N PHE A 45 9.80 -8.21 -10.36
CA PHE A 45 9.06 -8.25 -9.10
C PHE A 45 7.82 -7.36 -9.14
N ASP A 46 7.95 -6.10 -9.59
CA ASP A 46 6.82 -5.16 -9.65
C ASP A 46 5.67 -5.68 -10.51
N ARG A 47 6.00 -6.36 -11.62
CA ARG A 47 5.02 -7.04 -12.46
C ARG A 47 4.40 -8.24 -11.74
N SER A 48 5.24 -9.13 -11.22
CA SER A 48 4.78 -10.40 -10.63
C SER A 48 3.87 -10.20 -9.43
N ILE A 49 4.17 -9.22 -8.57
CA ILE A 49 3.35 -8.91 -7.39
C ILE A 49 2.00 -8.31 -7.78
N ALA A 50 1.97 -7.42 -8.78
CA ALA A 50 0.74 -6.81 -9.26
C ALA A 50 -0.22 -7.86 -9.85
N ASP A 51 0.29 -8.74 -10.71
CA ASP A 51 -0.48 -9.82 -11.34
C ASP A 51 -0.99 -10.81 -10.28
N THR A 52 -0.12 -11.22 -9.35
CA THR A 52 -0.47 -12.18 -8.30
C THR A 52 -1.54 -11.63 -7.35
N LEU A 53 -1.45 -10.36 -6.96
CA LEU A 53 -2.45 -9.72 -6.10
C LEU A 53 -3.80 -9.60 -6.81
N ALA A 54 -3.82 -9.28 -8.10
CA ALA A 54 -5.05 -9.16 -8.88
C ALA A 54 -5.75 -10.51 -9.10
N GLU A 55 -5.00 -11.58 -9.36
CA GLU A 55 -5.58 -12.88 -9.71
C GLU A 55 -5.88 -13.77 -8.50
N LYS A 56 -4.99 -13.80 -7.51
CA LYS A 56 -5.04 -14.80 -6.43
C LYS A 56 -5.70 -14.27 -5.15
N VAL A 57 -5.64 -12.96 -4.90
CA VAL A 57 -6.17 -12.39 -3.65
C VAL A 57 -7.64 -12.01 -3.82
N LYS A 58 -8.52 -12.80 -3.21
CA LYS A 58 -9.98 -12.56 -3.19
C LYS A 58 -10.52 -12.09 -1.83
N SER A 59 -9.65 -12.05 -0.82
CA SER A 59 -10.02 -11.66 0.54
C SER A 59 -10.30 -10.16 0.58
N ARG A 60 -11.40 -9.75 1.23
CA ARG A 60 -11.73 -8.35 1.42
C ARG A 60 -11.55 -7.96 2.89
N LEU A 61 -10.96 -6.79 3.07
CA LEU A 61 -10.84 -6.13 4.37
C LEU A 61 -11.74 -4.90 4.36
N THR A 62 -12.58 -4.78 5.39
CA THR A 62 -13.42 -3.59 5.60
C THR A 62 -12.94 -2.87 6.84
N PHE A 63 -12.72 -1.57 6.74
CA PHE A 63 -12.44 -0.73 7.91
C PHE A 63 -13.41 0.44 7.91
N LYS A 64 -13.84 0.84 9.11
CA LYS A 64 -14.69 2.01 9.30
C LYS A 64 -13.87 3.11 9.95
N VAL A 65 -13.78 4.24 9.26
CA VAL A 65 -13.22 5.47 9.77
C VAL A 65 -14.40 6.36 10.17
N GLY A 66 -14.56 6.61 11.46
CA GLY A 66 -15.49 7.62 11.94
C GLY A 66 -14.89 8.99 11.63
N GLN A 67 -15.52 9.72 10.71
CA GLN A 67 -15.26 11.15 10.60
C GLN A 67 -15.82 11.81 11.86
N THR A 68 -14.97 12.06 12.85
CA THR A 68 -15.24 13.18 13.76
C THR A 68 -14.85 14.41 12.99
N LEU A 69 -15.80 14.98 12.25
CA LEU A 69 -15.68 16.34 11.74
C LEU A 69 -15.45 17.22 12.97
N SER A 70 -14.21 17.67 13.17
CA SER A 70 -13.88 18.68 14.17
C SER A 70 -14.34 20.04 13.65
N CYS A 71 -15.65 20.16 13.43
CA CYS A 71 -16.36 21.41 13.29
C CYS A 71 -17.65 21.21 14.09
N VAL A 72 -17.80 21.95 15.19
CA VAL A 72 -18.97 22.04 16.08
C VAL A 72 -19.00 21.07 17.28
N SER A 73 -18.64 21.64 18.43
CA SER A 73 -19.21 21.48 19.77
C SER A 73 -19.88 20.16 20.20
N ARG A 74 -19.31 19.61 21.27
CA ARG A 74 -19.94 18.91 22.42
C ARG A 74 -20.55 17.53 22.18
N GLU A 75 -19.92 16.56 22.87
CA GLU A 75 -20.54 15.57 23.76
C GLU A 75 -21.61 14.64 23.18
N ILE A 76 -21.38 13.34 23.37
CA ILE A 76 -22.28 12.21 23.05
C ILE A 76 -22.18 11.70 21.59
N LEU A 77 -21.05 11.04 21.26
CA LEU A 77 -21.09 9.88 20.36
C LEU A 77 -19.95 8.92 20.66
N ARG A 78 -20.12 8.16 21.75
CA ARG A 78 -19.24 7.07 22.18
C ARG A 78 -19.55 5.82 21.34
N SER A 79 -18.78 5.60 20.28
CA SER A 79 -18.46 4.28 19.68
C SER A 79 -17.46 4.52 18.55
N ILE A 80 -16.23 4.89 18.91
CA ILE A 80 -15.24 5.40 17.95
C ILE A 80 -14.83 4.31 16.96
N GLN A 81 -15.32 4.45 15.73
CA GLN A 81 -14.69 3.97 14.51
C GLN A 81 -13.64 5.02 14.10
N GLY A 82 -12.46 4.58 13.64
CA GLY A 82 -11.20 5.34 13.71
C GLY A 82 -11.20 6.76 13.16
N HIS A 83 -10.26 7.59 13.62
CA HIS A 83 -10.15 9.00 13.23
C HIS A 83 -9.18 9.18 12.05
N LEU A 84 -9.62 9.84 10.97
CA LEU A 84 -8.70 10.30 9.92
C LEU A 84 -7.89 11.50 10.45
N GLU A 85 -6.57 11.37 10.50
CA GLU A 85 -5.70 12.42 11.03
C GLU A 85 -5.22 13.37 9.93
N THR A 86 -4.73 12.82 8.81
CA THR A 86 -4.24 13.62 7.69
C THR A 86 -4.39 12.84 6.40
N TYR A 87 -4.68 13.53 5.30
CA TYR A 87 -4.66 12.97 3.95
C TYR A 87 -3.79 13.83 3.03
N ARG A 88 -3.22 13.21 2.01
CA ARG A 88 -2.46 13.89 0.96
C ARG A 88 -2.77 13.22 -0.37
N PHE A 89 -2.96 14.04 -1.40
CA PHE A 89 -3.02 13.60 -2.79
C PHE A 89 -1.94 14.35 -3.58
N CYS A 90 -1.06 13.60 -4.22
CA CYS A 90 0.03 14.12 -5.05
C CYS A 90 0.40 13.06 -6.08
N ASP A 91 0.63 13.45 -7.34
CA ASP A 91 1.06 12.56 -8.42
C ASP A 91 0.21 11.28 -8.56
N ASP A 92 -1.13 11.43 -8.51
CA ASP A 92 -2.08 10.31 -8.57
C ASP A 92 -1.96 9.25 -7.45
N VAL A 93 -1.25 9.59 -6.37
CA VAL A 93 -1.12 8.77 -5.17
C VAL A 93 -1.83 9.43 -3.99
N TRP A 94 -2.76 8.67 -3.39
CA TRP A 94 -3.38 9.01 -2.12
C TRP A 94 -2.58 8.44 -0.96
N THR A 95 -2.36 9.25 0.06
CA THR A 95 -1.82 8.82 1.35
C THR A 95 -2.75 9.25 2.47
N PHE A 96 -3.19 8.31 3.30
CA PHE A 96 -4.01 8.56 4.48
C PHE A 96 -3.27 8.12 5.73
N LEU A 97 -3.34 8.93 6.78
CA LEU A 97 -2.93 8.56 8.14
C LEU A 97 -4.18 8.48 8.99
N VAL A 98 -4.46 7.28 9.51
CA VAL A 98 -5.67 6.99 10.28
C VAL A 98 -5.28 6.46 11.64
N LYS A 99 -5.96 6.92 12.70
CA LYS A 99 -5.74 6.50 14.08
C LYS A 99 -6.92 5.67 14.61
N ASN A 100 -6.63 4.78 15.56
CA ASN A 100 -7.61 3.94 16.26
C ASN A 100 -8.51 3.16 15.29
N VAL A 101 -7.90 2.50 14.30
CA VAL A 101 -8.62 1.78 13.25
C VAL A 101 -9.01 0.39 13.73
N LYS A 102 -10.19 -0.06 13.30
CA LYS A 102 -10.64 -1.46 13.42
C LYS A 102 -10.89 -2.01 12.03
N PHE A 103 -10.14 -3.04 11.66
CA PHE A 103 -10.33 -3.81 10.44
C PHE A 103 -11.20 -5.02 10.73
N LYS A 104 -12.11 -5.34 9.82
CA LYS A 104 -12.89 -6.57 9.81
C LYS A 104 -12.57 -7.32 8.54
N SER A 105 -12.15 -8.58 8.68
CA SER A 105 -12.02 -9.50 7.56
C SER A 105 -13.35 -10.20 7.28
N ASP A 106 -13.57 -10.66 6.05
CA ASP A 106 -14.77 -11.43 5.68
C ASP A 106 -14.96 -12.68 6.57
N GLY A 107 -13.87 -13.22 7.15
CA GLY A 107 -13.91 -14.34 8.10
C GLY A 107 -14.39 -13.99 9.51
N GLY A 108 -14.87 -12.76 9.76
CA GLY A 108 -15.34 -12.30 11.07
C GLY A 108 -14.23 -11.92 12.06
N GLN A 109 -12.97 -12.06 11.66
CA GLN A 109 -11.83 -11.63 12.48
C GLN A 109 -11.73 -10.10 12.50
N GLU A 110 -11.58 -9.53 13.70
CA GLU A 110 -11.36 -8.11 13.91
C GLU A 110 -9.91 -7.83 14.30
N PHE A 111 -9.30 -6.83 13.68
CA PHE A 111 -7.95 -6.36 14.00
C PHE A 111 -7.99 -4.92 14.44
N HIS A 112 -7.26 -4.58 15.49
CA HIS A 112 -7.14 -3.21 15.99
C HIS A 112 -5.73 -2.67 15.74
N ALA A 113 -5.64 -1.42 15.29
CA ALA A 113 -4.36 -0.73 15.11
C ALA A 113 -4.49 0.73 15.56
N ASP A 114 -3.54 1.18 16.38
CA ASP A 114 -3.52 2.55 16.91
C ASP A 114 -3.26 3.59 15.82
N LYS A 115 -2.44 3.24 14.83
CA LYS A 115 -2.09 4.10 13.71
C LYS A 115 -1.81 3.28 12.46
N VAL A 116 -2.37 3.72 11.33
CA VAL A 116 -2.21 3.09 10.03
C VAL A 116 -1.91 4.15 8.98
N LYS A 117 -0.93 3.88 8.12
CA LYS A 117 -0.67 4.63 6.89
C LYS A 117 -1.20 3.81 5.71
N ILE A 118 -2.13 4.38 4.95
CA ILE A 118 -2.66 3.78 3.73
C ILE A 118 -2.09 4.57 2.55
N VAL A 119 -1.41 3.90 1.63
CA VAL A 119 -0.92 4.48 0.38
C VAL A 119 -1.65 3.78 -0.76
N SER A 120 -2.25 4.54 -1.67
CA SER A 120 -3.09 4.00 -2.74
C SER A 120 -2.78 4.74 -4.04
N CYS A 121 -2.35 3.98 -5.05
CA CYS A 121 -2.15 4.50 -6.40
C CYS A 121 -3.40 4.30 -7.25
N ASN A 122 -3.55 5.11 -8.30
CA ASN A 122 -4.63 4.96 -9.26
C ASN A 122 -4.54 3.59 -9.97
N SER A 123 -5.66 2.86 -10.05
CA SER A 123 -5.73 1.56 -10.74
C SER A 123 -5.73 1.68 -12.27
N LYS A 124 -5.93 2.88 -12.82
CA LYS A 124 -5.83 3.11 -14.27
C LYS A 124 -4.41 2.84 -14.75
N LYS A 125 -4.28 2.05 -15.81
CA LYS A 125 -3.00 1.85 -16.48
C LYS A 125 -2.55 3.16 -17.11
N PRO A 126 -1.25 3.53 -17.04
CA PRO A 126 -0.74 4.68 -17.77
C PRO A 126 -1.06 4.52 -19.27
N GLY A 127 -1.97 5.34 -19.81
CA GLY A 127 -2.34 5.34 -21.23
C GLY A 127 -3.75 4.86 -21.59
N GLU A 128 -4.60 4.49 -20.63
CA GLU A 128 -6.05 4.31 -20.88
C GLU A 128 -6.84 5.56 -20.41
N PRO A 129 -7.78 6.10 -21.23
CA PRO A 129 -8.53 7.31 -20.91
C PRO A 129 -9.40 7.22 -19.63
#